data_AF-A0A1C8DTQ8-F1
#
_entry.id   AF-A0A1C8DTQ8-F1
#
_cell.length_a   1.000
_cell.length_b   1.000
_cell.length_c   1.000
_cell.angle_alpha   90.00
_cell.angle_beta   90.00
_cell.angle_gamma   90.00
#
_symmetry.space_group_name_H-M   'P 1'
#
loop_
_entity.id
_entity.type
_entity.pdbx_description
1 polymer ?
#
loop_
_entity_poly.entity_id
_entity_poly.type
_entity_poly.pdbx_seq_one_letter_code
_entity_poly.pdbx_strand_id
1 'polypeptide(L)' 'QSEVYHEPPETDEETGRPSGTVEFSYPQGLREEPNAVVFNGREAALTREAPLKARTGETVRIFFGNAGPNLTSSLHVIG' A
#
# COMPACT_ATOMS: atom_id res chain seq x y z
N GLN A 1 -5.57 3.80 4.04
CA GLN A 1 -4.34 2.99 4.23
C GLN A 1 -4.73 1.53 4.21
N SER A 2 -3.89 0.70 3.61
CA SER A 2 -4.03 -0.74 3.57
C SER A 2 -2.65 -1.38 3.70
N GLU A 3 -2.57 -2.54 4.33
CA GLU A 3 -1.38 -3.37 4.39
C GLU A 3 -1.45 -4.48 3.35
N VAL A 4 -0.28 -4.89 2.84
CA VAL A 4 -0.12 -5.98 1.90
C VAL A 4 0.79 -7.02 2.52
N TYR A 5 0.32 -8.26 2.55
CA TYR A 5 1.03 -9.43 3.06
C TYR A 5 1.10 -10.47 1.95
N HIS A 6 2.30 -10.88 1.58
CA HIS A 6 2.47 -11.84 0.51
C HIS A 6 3.63 -12.79 0.77
N GLU A 7 3.51 -14.01 0.24
CA GLU A 7 4.61 -14.95 0.17
C GLU A 7 5.65 -14.48 -0.86
N PRO A 8 6.90 -14.95 -0.79
CA PRO A 8 7.90 -14.65 -1.81
C PRO A 8 7.38 -15.03 -3.21
N PRO A 9 7.58 -14.17 -4.23
CA PRO A 9 7.10 -14.46 -5.57
C PRO A 9 7.79 -15.70 -6.15
N GLU A 10 7.00 -16.56 -6.78
CA GLU A 10 7.53 -17.65 -7.59
C GLU A 10 8.30 -17.10 -8.79
N THR A 11 9.25 -17.87 -9.33
CA THR A 11 9.94 -17.49 -10.56
C THR A 11 9.17 -18.05 -11.75
N ASP A 12 8.81 -17.18 -12.67
CA ASP A 12 8.19 -17.54 -13.95
C ASP A 12 9.19 -18.33 -14.80
N GLU A 13 8.83 -19.56 -15.18
CA GLU A 13 9.73 -20.49 -15.89
C GLU A 13 10.07 -20.03 -17.32
N GLU A 14 9.22 -19.22 -17.96
CA GLU A 14 9.40 -18.74 -19.34
C GLU A 14 10.33 -17.52 -19.38
N THR A 15 10.13 -16.59 -18.44
CA THR A 15 10.83 -15.30 -18.41
C THR A 15 12.00 -15.25 -17.43
N GLY A 16 12.07 -16.21 -16.50
CA GLY A 16 13.05 -16.26 -15.42
C GLY A 16 12.91 -15.12 -14.40
N ARG A 17 11.80 -14.39 -14.41
CA ARG A 17 11.54 -13.24 -13.53
C ARG A 17 10.59 -13.62 -12.40
N PRO A 18 10.63 -12.90 -11.26
CA PRO A 18 9.60 -13.05 -10.25
C PRO A 18 8.20 -12.80 -10.84
N SER A 19 7.25 -13.66 -10.50
CA SER A 19 5.85 -13.53 -10.86
C SER A 19 5.29 -12.19 -10.37
N GLY A 20 4.49 -11.53 -11.20
CA GLY A 20 3.77 -10.30 -10.84
C GLY A 20 2.56 -10.55 -9.93
N THR A 21 2.20 -11.81 -9.70
CA THR A 21 1.11 -12.22 -8.81
C THR A 21 1.68 -13.07 -7.70
N VAL A 22 1.26 -12.79 -6.47
CA VAL A 22 1.77 -13.42 -5.25
C VAL A 22 0.59 -13.91 -4.41
N GLU A 23 0.80 -14.99 -3.69
CA GLU A 23 -0.16 -15.52 -2.73
C GLU A 23 -0.11 -14.73 -1.41
N PHE A 24 -1.23 -14.69 -0.69
CA PHE A 24 -1.31 -14.03 0.60
C PHE A 24 -0.55 -14.81 1.69
N SER A 25 0.23 -14.11 2.52
CA SER A 25 0.96 -14.71 3.64
C SER A 25 0.19 -14.65 4.95
N TYR A 26 -0.47 -15.76 5.31
CA TYR A 26 -1.13 -15.90 6.62
C TYR A 26 -0.15 -15.74 7.80
N PRO A 27 1.05 -16.35 7.80
CA PRO A 27 1.97 -16.23 8.93
C PRO A 27 2.45 -14.79 9.16
N GLN A 28 2.66 -14.00 8.11
CA GLN A 28 3.00 -12.58 8.23
C GLN A 28 1.79 -11.76 8.69
N GLY A 29 0.60 -12.06 8.15
CA GLY A 29 -0.65 -11.43 8.58
C GLY A 29 -0.92 -11.60 10.08
N LEU A 30 -0.69 -12.79 10.63
CA LEU A 30 -0.87 -13.07 12.07
C LEU A 30 0.19 -12.43 12.96
N ARG A 31 1.37 -12.15 12.42
CA ARG A 31 2.46 -11.46 13.14
C ARG A 31 2.43 -9.95 12.97
N GLU A 32 1.49 -9.43 12.17
CA GLU A 32 1.35 -8.01 11.86
C GLU A 32 2.62 -7.42 11.20
N GLU A 33 3.30 -8.23 10.39
CA GLU A 33 4.52 -7.84 9.66
C GLU A 33 4.23 -7.72 8.16
N PRO A 34 3.66 -6.60 7.68
CA PRO A 34 3.34 -6.44 6.26
C PRO A 34 4.57 -6.21 5.41
N ASN A 35 4.54 -6.69 4.17
CA ASN A 35 5.57 -6.42 3.17
C ASN A 35 5.48 -4.98 2.65
N ALA A 36 4.27 -4.43 2.61
CA ALA A 36 4.05 -3.04 2.24
C ALA A 36 2.85 -2.43 2.98
N VAL A 37 2.92 -1.11 3.19
CA VAL A 37 1.82 -0.28 3.67
C VAL A 37 1.58 0.80 2.62
N VAL A 38 0.36 0.88 2.09
CA VAL A 38 0.04 1.71 0.93
C VAL A 38 -1.20 2.59 1.16
N PHE A 39 -1.27 3.68 0.40
CA PHE A 39 -2.51 4.44 0.21
C PHE A 39 -3.14 4.07 -1.12
N ASN A 40 -4.45 3.86 -1.14
CA ASN A 40 -5.24 3.54 -2.33
C ASN A 40 -4.78 2.27 -3.09
N GLY A 41 -4.34 1.25 -2.35
CA GLY A 41 -4.26 -0.14 -2.82
C GLY A 41 -2.99 -0.54 -3.57
N ARG A 42 -2.08 0.38 -3.89
CA ARG A 42 -0.79 0.05 -4.52
C ARG A 42 0.28 1.11 -4.24
N GLU A 43 1.54 0.74 -4.46
CA GLU A 43 2.65 1.69 -4.44
C GLU A 43 2.39 2.84 -5.45
N ALA A 44 2.85 4.04 -5.11
CA ALA A 44 2.79 5.23 -5.97
C ALA A 44 1.39 5.75 -6.38
N ALA A 45 0.31 5.14 -5.92
CA ALA A 45 -1.07 5.49 -6.31
C ALA A 45 -1.39 6.99 -6.15
N LEU A 46 -0.96 7.60 -5.05
CA LEU A 46 -1.18 9.03 -4.75
C LEU A 46 0.08 9.90 -4.92
N THR A 47 1.11 9.40 -5.60
CA THR A 47 2.35 10.15 -5.85
C THR A 47 2.62 10.30 -7.34
N ARG A 48 3.36 9.39 -7.96
CA ARG A 48 3.77 9.52 -9.38
C ARG A 48 2.62 9.32 -10.34
N GLU A 49 1.65 8.48 -9.99
CA GLU A 49 0.57 8.08 -10.89
C GLU A 49 -0.61 9.07 -10.85
N ALA A 50 -1.15 9.33 -9.66
CA ALA A 50 -2.28 10.24 -9.47
C ALA A 50 -2.08 11.12 -8.23
N PRO A 51 -1.18 12.13 -8.27
CA PRO A 51 -0.94 13.01 -7.14
C PRO A 51 -2.18 13.86 -6.82
N LEU A 52 -2.42 14.07 -5.53
CA LEU A 52 -3.42 15.04 -5.06
C LEU A 52 -2.97 16.45 -5.44
N LYS A 53 -3.89 17.28 -5.93
CA LYS A 53 -3.62 18.66 -6.38
C LYS A 53 -4.56 19.63 -5.67
N ALA A 54 -4.02 20.77 -5.28
CA ALA A 54 -4.75 21.91 -4.76
C ALA A 54 -3.99 23.20 -5.14
N ARG A 55 -4.65 24.36 -5.04
CA ARG A 55 -4.04 25.68 -5.21
C ARG A 55 -3.98 26.43 -3.89
N THR A 56 -3.09 27.44 -3.83
CA THR A 56 -3.00 28.34 -2.68
C THR A 56 -4.36 29.01 -2.43
N GLY A 57 -4.79 28.98 -1.16
CA GLY A 57 -6.08 29.53 -0.72
C GLY A 57 -7.26 28.55 -0.80
N GLU A 58 -7.07 27.34 -1.36
CA GLU A 58 -8.12 26.32 -1.35
C GLU A 58 -8.18 25.60 0.01
N THR A 59 -9.39 25.31 0.46
CA THR A 59 -9.62 24.43 1.61
C THR A 59 -9.73 22.99 1.13
N VAL A 60 -8.87 22.13 1.65
CA VAL A 60 -8.86 20.69 1.32
C VAL A 60 -9.51 19.90 2.45
N ARG A 61 -10.36 18.93 2.09
CA ARG A 61 -10.89 17.92 3.01
C ARG A 61 -10.46 16.53 2.53
N ILE A 62 -9.85 15.76 3.42
CA ILE A 62 -9.46 14.37 3.16
C ILE A 62 -10.31 13.47 4.05
N PHE A 63 -11.10 12.60 3.42
CA PHE A 63 -11.76 11.49 4.13
C PHE A 63 -10.78 10.33 4.18
N PHE A 64 -10.09 10.21 5.30
CA PHE A 64 -9.08 9.18 5.49
C PHE A 64 -9.66 7.96 6.19
N GLY A 65 -9.57 6.81 5.54
CA GLY A 65 -9.87 5.51 6.13
C GLY A 65 -8.60 4.68 6.31
N ASN A 66 -8.49 3.98 7.43
CA ASN A 66 -7.52 2.91 7.64
C ASN A 66 -8.28 1.59 7.70
N ALA A 67 -8.13 0.76 6.68
CA ALA A 67 -8.77 -0.54 6.63
C ALA A 67 -7.94 -1.63 7.32
N GLY A 68 -6.66 -1.37 7.61
CA GLY A 68 -5.75 -2.35 8.20
C GLY A 68 -5.25 -3.40 7.19
N PRO A 69 -5.21 -4.70 7.56
CA PRO A 69 -5.98 -5.29 8.67
C PRO A 69 -5.47 -5.04 10.09
N ASN A 70 -4.18 -4.79 10.33
CA ASN A 70 -3.64 -4.87 11.70
C ASN A 70 -3.14 -3.53 12.24
N LEU A 71 -2.40 -2.77 11.42
CA LEU A 71 -1.70 -1.58 11.88
C LEU A 71 -2.65 -0.40 12.10
N THR A 72 -2.35 0.38 13.15
CA THR A 72 -2.97 1.69 13.36
C THR A 72 -2.16 2.78 12.65
N SER A 73 -2.81 3.57 11.80
CA SER A 73 -2.16 4.67 11.10
C SER A 73 -2.06 5.91 12.00
N SER A 74 -0.84 6.37 12.26
CA SER A 74 -0.57 7.73 12.77
C SER A 74 -0.51 8.71 11.60
N LEU A 75 -1.67 9.01 11.02
CA LEU A 75 -1.75 9.84 9.81
C LEU A 75 -1.12 11.21 10.04
N HIS A 76 -0.15 11.54 9.20
CA HIS A 76 0.51 12.84 9.18
C HIS A 76 0.64 13.32 7.72
N VAL A 77 0.27 14.58 7.48
CA VAL A 77 0.55 15.28 6.22
C VAL A 77 1.78 16.15 6.45
N ILE A 78 2.86 15.85 5.74
CA ILE A 78 4.08 16.66 5.76
C ILE A 78 3.73 18.04 5.18
N GLY A 79 4.13 19.10 5.88
CA GLY A 79 3.90 20.48 5.47
C GLY A 79 4.64 20.85 4.20
#